data_AF-A0A536W9H7-F1
#
_entry.id   AF-A0A536W9H7-F1
#
_cell.length_a   1.000
_cell.length_b   1.000
_cell.length_c   1.000
_cell.angle_alpha   90.00
_cell.angle_beta   90.00
_cell.angle_gamma   90.00
#
_symmetry.space_group_name_H-M   'P 1'
#
loop_
_entity.id
_entity.type
_entity.pdbx_description
1 polymer ?
#
loop_
_entity_poly.entity_id
_entity_poly.type
_entity_poly.pdbx_seq_one_letter_code
_entity_poly.pdbx_strand_id
1 'polypeptide(L)'
;LAKSRTKNKQVSEFAQLMITDHTAVNKQASALAKKLGVKPEESATSQSLKSAARKNVANLKTLKGAAFDKAYTDNEVAYHQQVLDAIDKVLIPNARNAELKDLITKVRPAIAAHLEHANMVQSSLAKK
;
A
#
# COMPACT_ATOMS: atom_id res chain seq x y z
N LEU A 1 4.70 -7.49 -8.37
CA LEU A 1 5.96 -7.21 -9.10
C LEU A 1 7.18 -7.68 -8.31
N ALA A 2 7.39 -7.22 -7.08
CA ALA A 2 8.59 -7.55 -6.30
C ALA A 2 8.83 -9.06 -6.13
N LYS A 3 7.77 -9.84 -5.81
CA LYS A 3 7.86 -11.29 -5.59
C LYS A 3 8.52 -12.08 -6.72
N SER A 4 8.36 -11.64 -7.97
CA SER A 4 8.94 -12.32 -9.15
C SER A 4 10.29 -11.75 -9.59
N ARG A 5 10.81 -10.71 -8.94
CA ARG A 5 11.99 -9.97 -9.40
C ARG A 5 13.11 -9.88 -8.37
N THR A 6 12.77 -9.90 -7.09
CA THR A 6 13.76 -9.87 -6.03
C THR A 6 14.35 -11.26 -5.78
N LYS A 7 15.64 -11.31 -5.43
CA LYS A 7 16.27 -12.48 -4.81
C LYS A 7 16.52 -12.26 -3.31
N ASN A 8 16.22 -11.06 -2.80
CA ASN A 8 16.39 -10.75 -1.39
C ASN A 8 15.22 -11.34 -0.59
N LYS A 9 15.54 -12.18 0.40
CA LYS A 9 14.56 -12.85 1.25
C LYS A 9 13.62 -11.85 1.96
N GLN A 10 14.16 -10.79 2.54
CA GLN A 10 13.37 -9.80 3.29
C GLN A 10 12.39 -9.04 2.39
N VAL A 11 12.85 -8.64 1.20
CA VAL A 11 11.97 -7.99 0.19
C VAL A 11 10.90 -8.96 -0.31
N SER A 12 11.24 -10.23 -0.50
CA SER A 12 10.30 -11.28 -0.96
C SER A 12 9.23 -11.61 0.09
N GLU A 13 9.61 -11.64 1.37
CA GLU A 13 8.70 -11.87 2.50
C GLU A 13 7.76 -10.68 2.70
N PHE A 14 8.32 -9.47 2.69
CA PHE A 14 7.52 -8.25 2.74
C PHE A 14 6.52 -8.19 1.58
N ALA A 15 6.96 -8.40 0.33
CA ALA A 15 6.07 -8.41 -0.83
C ALA A 15 4.96 -9.46 -0.73
N GLN A 16 5.21 -10.61 -0.10
CA GLN A 16 4.20 -11.64 0.11
C GLN A 16 3.16 -11.21 1.15
N LEU A 17 3.60 -10.61 2.26
CA LEU A 17 2.72 -10.05 3.29
C LEU A 17 1.80 -8.99 2.67
N MET A 18 2.36 -8.07 1.89
CA MET A 18 1.60 -7.04 1.17
C MET A 18 0.50 -7.65 0.28
N ILE A 19 0.83 -8.69 -0.49
CA ILE A 19 -0.15 -9.37 -1.35
C ILE A 19 -1.29 -9.98 -0.51
N THR A 20 -0.96 -10.68 0.57
CA THR A 20 -1.93 -11.35 1.43
C THR A 20 -2.90 -10.34 2.05
N ASP A 21 -2.36 -9.32 2.72
CA ASP A 21 -3.15 -8.39 3.51
C ASP A 21 -3.98 -7.47 2.62
N HIS A 22 -3.41 -6.91 1.54
CA HIS A 22 -4.19 -6.10 0.61
C HIS A 22 -5.28 -6.92 -0.09
N THR A 23 -5.05 -8.20 -0.39
CA THR A 23 -6.09 -9.05 -0.97
C THR A 23 -7.25 -9.22 0.01
N ALA A 24 -6.97 -9.42 1.30
CA ALA A 24 -8.00 -9.51 2.33
C ALA A 24 -8.78 -8.19 2.46
N VAL A 25 -8.08 -7.05 2.55
CA VAL A 25 -8.70 -5.71 2.65
C VAL A 25 -9.55 -5.39 1.42
N ASN A 26 -9.07 -5.69 0.21
CA ASN A 26 -9.83 -5.46 -1.03
C ASN A 26 -11.12 -6.29 -1.08
N LYS A 27 -11.10 -7.52 -0.55
CA LYS A 27 -12.32 -8.35 -0.42
C LYS A 27 -13.31 -7.74 0.55
N GLN A 28 -12.85 -7.26 1.71
CA GLN A 28 -13.70 -6.59 2.69
C GLN A 28 -14.34 -5.31 2.12
N ALA A 29 -13.54 -4.47 1.45
CA ALA A 29 -14.02 -3.24 0.82
C ALA A 29 -15.04 -3.53 -0.30
N SER A 30 -14.77 -4.52 -1.15
CA SER A 30 -15.70 -4.93 -2.23
C SER A 30 -17.02 -5.48 -1.67
N ALA A 31 -16.95 -6.29 -0.60
CA ALA A 31 -18.14 -6.83 0.06
C ALA A 31 -18.99 -5.71 0.67
N LEU A 32 -18.36 -4.72 1.32
CA LEU A 32 -19.05 -3.57 1.87
C LEU A 32 -19.69 -2.71 0.76
N ALA A 33 -18.96 -2.43 -0.32
CA ALA A 33 -19.49 -1.67 -1.45
C ALA A 33 -20.74 -2.34 -2.05
N LYS A 34 -20.69 -3.67 -2.22
CA LYS A 34 -21.84 -4.47 -2.68
C LYS A 34 -23.01 -4.41 -1.68
N LYS A 35 -22.73 -4.56 -0.39
CA LYS A 35 -23.74 -4.48 0.69
C LYS A 35 -24.46 -3.13 0.68
N LEU A 36 -23.71 -2.04 0.52
CA LEU A 36 -24.25 -0.67 0.53
C LEU A 36 -24.85 -0.24 -0.80
N GLY A 37 -24.75 -1.05 -1.86
CA GLY A 37 -25.21 -0.69 -3.20
C GLY A 37 -24.46 0.50 -3.81
N VAL A 38 -23.23 0.77 -3.35
CA VAL A 38 -22.44 1.92 -3.80
C VAL A 38 -21.42 1.51 -4.86
N LYS A 39 -21.22 2.40 -5.83
CA LYS A 39 -20.17 2.26 -6.83
C LYS A 39 -18.97 3.12 -6.42
N PRO A 40 -17.75 2.56 -6.35
CA PRO A 40 -16.56 3.37 -6.15
C PRO A 40 -16.38 4.39 -7.28
N GLU A 41 -16.04 5.62 -6.92
CA GLU A 41 -15.76 6.71 -7.86
C GLU A 41 -14.35 7.26 -7.66
N GLU A 42 -13.81 7.90 -8.69
CA GLU A 42 -12.53 8.59 -8.57
C GLU A 42 -12.67 9.88 -7.76
N SER A 43 -11.66 10.16 -6.95
CA SER A 43 -11.45 11.44 -6.29
C SER A 43 -10.08 12.00 -6.69
N ALA A 44 -9.81 13.28 -6.36
CA ALA A 44 -8.46 13.84 -6.53
C ALA A 44 -7.41 12.99 -5.79
N THR A 45 -7.74 12.47 -4.61
CA THR A 45 -6.89 11.55 -3.83
C THR A 45 -6.65 10.23 -4.56
N SER A 46 -7.69 9.57 -5.09
CA SER A 46 -7.51 8.29 -5.80
C SER A 46 -6.70 8.46 -7.09
N GLN A 47 -6.92 9.55 -7.83
CA GLN A 47 -6.19 9.84 -9.06
C GLN A 47 -4.71 10.11 -8.77
N SER A 48 -4.40 10.87 -7.72
CA SER A 48 -3.03 11.14 -7.27
C SER A 48 -2.30 9.85 -6.91
N LEU A 49 -2.90 9.01 -6.05
CA LEU A 49 -2.31 7.73 -5.63
C LEU A 49 -2.10 6.78 -6.82
N LYS A 50 -3.08 6.68 -7.73
CA LYS A 50 -2.97 5.87 -8.96
C LYS A 50 -1.86 6.37 -9.88
N SER A 51 -1.72 7.67 -10.03
CA SER A 51 -0.65 8.27 -10.86
C SER A 51 0.73 7.98 -10.29
N ALA A 52 0.91 8.16 -8.98
CA ALA A 52 2.14 7.81 -8.27
C ALA A 52 2.49 6.32 -8.43
N ALA A 53 1.50 5.43 -8.22
CA ALA A 53 1.69 3.99 -8.38
C ALA A 53 2.10 3.60 -9.81
N ARG A 54 1.47 4.18 -10.84
CA ARG A 54 1.84 3.94 -12.26
C ARG A 54 3.28 4.36 -12.56
N LYS A 55 3.67 5.57 -12.14
CA LYS A 55 5.04 6.09 -12.31
C LYS A 55 6.05 5.19 -11.61
N ASN A 56 5.76 4.76 -10.38
CA ASN A 56 6.64 3.86 -9.65
C ASN A 56 6.78 2.51 -10.36
N VAL A 57 5.69 1.88 -10.80
CA VAL A 57 5.77 0.61 -11.54
C VAL A 57 6.58 0.74 -12.82
N ALA A 58 6.43 1.85 -13.56
CA ALA A 58 7.24 2.12 -14.76
C ALA A 58 8.73 2.24 -14.42
N ASN A 59 9.08 2.99 -13.37
CA ASN A 59 10.46 3.08 -12.89
C ASN A 59 11.01 1.70 -12.46
N LEU A 60 10.28 0.97 -11.61
CA LEU A 60 10.71 -0.34 -11.13
C LEU A 60 10.96 -1.31 -12.28
N LYS A 61 10.21 -1.24 -13.38
CA LYS A 61 10.43 -2.09 -14.57
C LYS A 61 11.83 -1.94 -15.17
N THR A 62 12.45 -0.76 -15.09
CA THR A 62 13.80 -0.52 -15.63
C THR A 62 14.92 -1.05 -14.74
N LEU A 63 14.65 -1.25 -13.44
CA LEU A 63 15.66 -1.60 -12.44
C LEU A 63 15.81 -3.11 -12.24
N LYS A 64 16.98 -3.58 -11.80
CA LYS A 64 17.24 -5.00 -11.50
C LYS A 64 18.12 -5.13 -10.24
N GLY A 65 18.11 -6.32 -9.63
CA GLY A 65 18.97 -6.63 -8.47
C GLY A 65 18.79 -5.65 -7.31
N ALA A 66 19.91 -5.27 -6.67
CA ALA A 66 19.89 -4.37 -5.51
C ALA A 66 19.24 -3.01 -5.81
N ALA A 67 19.40 -2.47 -7.03
CA ALA A 67 18.75 -1.21 -7.41
C ALA A 67 17.21 -1.34 -7.45
N PHE A 68 16.70 -2.50 -7.91
CA PHE A 68 15.27 -2.79 -7.85
C PHE A 68 14.78 -2.90 -6.40
N ASP A 69 15.50 -3.67 -5.57
CA ASP A 69 15.13 -3.90 -4.17
C ASP A 69 15.07 -2.58 -3.40
N LYS A 70 16.09 -1.73 -3.56
CA LYS A 70 16.14 -0.40 -2.93
C LYS A 70 14.99 0.49 -3.40
N ALA A 71 14.80 0.63 -4.71
CA ALA A 71 13.75 1.51 -5.24
C ALA A 71 12.34 1.02 -4.87
N TYR A 72 12.13 -0.30 -4.81
CA TYR A 72 10.87 -0.89 -4.36
C TYR A 72 10.61 -0.51 -2.91
N THR A 73 11.55 -0.81 -2.01
CA THR A 73 11.38 -0.55 -0.57
C THR A 73 11.27 0.93 -0.25
N ASP A 74 12.07 1.80 -0.88
CA ASP A 74 11.99 3.25 -0.72
C ASP A 74 10.60 3.78 -1.10
N ASN A 75 10.03 3.29 -2.21
CA ASN A 75 8.68 3.67 -2.59
C ASN A 75 7.64 3.14 -1.61
N GLU A 76 7.76 1.90 -1.14
CA GLU A 76 6.78 1.33 -0.20
C GLU A 76 6.75 2.13 1.11
N VAL A 77 7.89 2.60 1.63
CA VAL A 77 7.94 3.53 2.78
C VAL A 77 7.19 4.82 2.48
N ALA A 78 7.54 5.51 1.38
CA ALA A 78 6.93 6.79 1.04
C ALA A 78 5.42 6.67 0.76
N TYR A 79 5.03 5.61 0.04
CA TYR A 79 3.64 5.38 -0.37
C TYR A 79 2.74 5.01 0.80
N HIS A 80 3.20 4.14 1.72
CA HIS A 80 2.42 3.79 2.90
C HIS A 80 2.23 4.98 3.85
N GLN A 81 3.26 5.84 3.97
CA GLN A 81 3.11 7.09 4.70
C GLN A 81 2.05 8.01 4.05
N GLN A 82 2.08 8.18 2.73
CA GLN A 82 1.06 8.96 2.02
C GLN A 82 -0.36 8.38 2.18
N VAL A 83 -0.49 7.05 2.20
CA VAL A 83 -1.79 6.39 2.42
C VAL A 83 -2.27 6.60 3.86
N LEU A 84 -1.40 6.52 4.87
CA LEU A 84 -1.76 6.85 6.25
C LEU A 84 -2.21 8.30 6.38
N ASP A 85 -1.49 9.23 5.78
CA ASP A 85 -1.89 10.65 5.74
C ASP A 85 -3.25 10.83 5.09
N ALA A 86 -3.51 10.14 3.97
CA ALA A 86 -4.82 10.17 3.32
C ALA A 86 -5.92 9.57 4.21
N ILE A 87 -5.66 8.44 4.88
CA ILE A 87 -6.58 7.81 5.83
C ILE A 87 -6.96 8.80 6.93
N ASP A 88 -5.96 9.41 7.57
CA ASP A 88 -6.14 10.20 8.79
C ASP A 88 -6.71 11.59 8.50
N LYS A 89 -6.23 12.25 7.44
CA LYS A 89 -6.56 13.65 7.16
C LYS A 89 -7.72 13.82 6.19
N VAL A 90 -8.00 12.80 5.38
CA VAL A 90 -9.01 12.89 4.32
C VAL A 90 -10.12 11.86 4.51
N LEU A 91 -9.79 10.57 4.58
CA LEU A 91 -10.79 9.51 4.47
C LEU A 91 -11.63 9.37 5.75
N ILE A 92 -11.02 9.21 6.92
CA ILE A 92 -11.74 9.06 8.19
C ILE A 92 -12.58 10.31 8.54
N PRO A 93 -12.06 11.55 8.39
CA PRO A 93 -12.85 12.75 8.69
C PRO A 93 -14.04 12.96 7.75
N ASN A 94 -13.92 12.56 6.49
CA ASN A 94 -14.96 12.78 5.48
C ASN A 94 -15.88 11.57 5.25
N ALA A 95 -15.61 10.41 5.86
CA ALA A 95 -16.45 9.23 5.77
C ALA A 95 -17.77 9.43 6.54
N ARG A 96 -18.86 9.65 5.81
CA ARG A 96 -20.22 9.84 6.37
C ARG A 96 -20.93 8.53 6.72
N ASN A 97 -20.68 7.46 5.96
CA ASN A 97 -21.24 6.15 6.25
C ASN A 97 -20.44 5.48 7.38
N ALA A 98 -21.12 5.09 8.45
CA ALA A 98 -20.50 4.51 9.64
C ALA A 98 -19.75 3.21 9.34
N GLU A 99 -20.31 2.31 8.53
CA GLU A 99 -19.65 1.04 8.18
C GLU A 99 -18.38 1.25 7.36
N LEU A 100 -18.38 2.23 6.44
CA LEU A 100 -17.20 2.61 5.69
C LEU A 100 -16.12 3.20 6.61
N LYS A 101 -16.51 4.11 7.50
CA LYS A 101 -15.59 4.73 8.47
C LYS A 101 -14.97 3.66 9.39
N ASP A 102 -15.78 2.72 9.86
CA ASP A 102 -15.34 1.57 10.65
C ASP A 102 -14.34 0.71 9.90
N LEU A 103 -14.63 0.37 8.64
CA LEU A 103 -13.71 -0.42 7.82
C LEU A 103 -12.36 0.29 7.68
N ILE A 104 -12.36 1.58 7.32
CA ILE A 104 -11.13 2.39 7.15
C ILE A 104 -10.34 2.43 8.47
N THR A 105 -11.03 2.63 9.59
CA THR A 105 -10.40 2.67 10.92
C THR A 105 -9.78 1.33 11.29
N LYS A 106 -10.46 0.22 10.99
CA LYS A 106 -9.99 -1.15 11.27
C LYS A 106 -8.78 -1.56 10.42
N VAL A 107 -8.66 -1.06 9.20
CA VAL A 107 -7.51 -1.39 8.33
C VAL A 107 -6.29 -0.52 8.58
N ARG A 108 -6.46 0.68 9.17
CA ARG A 108 -5.36 1.63 9.43
C ARG A 108 -4.16 0.99 10.16
N PRO A 109 -4.33 0.19 11.23
CA PRO A 109 -3.20 -0.43 11.92
C PRO A 109 -2.37 -1.36 11.02
N ALA A 110 -3.01 -2.06 10.07
CA ALA A 110 -2.29 -2.92 9.12
C ALA A 110 -1.40 -2.10 8.19
N ILE A 111 -1.89 -0.96 7.69
CA ILE A 111 -1.10 -0.04 6.85
C ILE A 111 0.08 0.55 7.65
N ALA A 112 -0.12 0.86 8.93
CA ALA A 112 0.96 1.31 9.81
C ALA A 112 2.03 0.22 10.02
N ALA A 113 1.61 -1.03 10.24
CA ALA A 113 2.52 -2.17 10.34
C ALA A 113 3.29 -2.43 9.03
N HIS A 114 2.64 -2.23 7.87
CA HIS A 114 3.32 -2.32 6.57
C HIS A 114 4.39 -1.24 6.42
N LEU A 115 4.13 -0.01 6.84
CA LEU A 115 5.14 1.06 6.85
C LEU A 115 6.33 0.71 7.77
N GLU A 116 6.06 0.23 8.98
CA GLU A 116 7.12 -0.19 9.90
C GLU A 116 7.99 -1.30 9.30
N HIS A 117 7.37 -2.34 8.75
CA HIS A 117 8.10 -3.42 8.09
C HIS A 117 8.88 -2.92 6.88
N ALA A 118 8.33 -2.01 6.07
CA ALA A 118 9.06 -1.40 4.96
C ALA A 118 10.33 -0.67 5.44
N ASN A 119 10.25 0.08 6.54
CA ASN A 119 11.41 0.74 7.15
C ASN A 119 12.46 -0.26 7.67
N MET A 120 12.02 -1.38 8.24
CA MET A 120 12.93 -2.45 8.68
C MET A 120 13.67 -3.08 7.49
N VAL A 121 12.95 -3.36 6.39
CA VAL A 121 13.56 -3.86 5.15
C VAL A 121 14.51 -2.82 4.56
N GLN A 122 14.13 -1.54 4.57
CA GLN A 122 14.98 -0.46 4.05
C GLN A 122 16.31 -0.41 4.80
N SER A 123 16.22 -0.46 6.13
CA SER A 123 17.38 -0.48 7.02
C SER A 123 18.26 -1.71 6.82
N SER A 124 17.67 -2.87 6.51
CA SER A 124 18.44 -4.10 6.27
C SER A 124 19.15 -4.10 4.92
N LEU A 125 18.60 -3.40 3.92
CA LEU A 125 19.26 -3.20 2.62
C LEU A 125 20.47 -2.26 2.71
N ALA A 126 20.44 -1.28 3.62
CA ALA A 126 21.55 -0.34 3.82
C ALA A 126 22.75 -0.93 4.58
N LYS A 127 22.57 -2.07 5.27
CA LYS A 127 23.60 -2.76 6.06
C LYS A 127 24.37 -3.83 5.26
N LYS A 128 24.07 -3.98 3.97
CA LYS A 128 24.72 -4.93 3.05
C LYS A 128 25.51 -4.18 2.00
#